data_AF-A0A822H2L5-F1
#
_entry.id   AF-A0A822H2L5-F1
#
_cell.length_a   1.000
_cell.length_b   1.000
_cell.length_c   1.000
_cell.angle_alpha   90.00
_cell.angle_beta   90.00
_cell.angle_gamma   90.00
#
_symmetry.space_group_name_H-M   'P 1'
#
loop_
_entity.id
_entity.type
_entity.pdbx_description
1 polymer ?
#
loop_
_entity_poly.entity_id
_entity_poly.type
_entity_poly.pdbx_seq_one_letter_code
_entity_poly.pdbx_strand_id
1 'polypeptide(L)'
;EEISQEARRFAVTRYPFPPFVIKFKQDIDEKDVIKNILNHFSAIYKVKIVLAGPRLKNKRELLMFVENRESFSCFFDDDKWPKTIDSLEYEKIRPSHLPAQFSIILRNVPIEKNIDSLLNDIKNDYPNVINAFRLS
;
A
#
# COMPACT_ATOMS: atom_id res chain seq x y z
N GLU A 1 -26.17 18.30 15.69
CA GLU A 1 -25.86 17.00 15.08
C GLU A 1 -24.44 16.63 15.45
N GLU A 2 -24.25 15.64 16.33
CA GLU A 2 -22.92 15.15 16.67
C GLU A 2 -22.43 14.22 15.55
N ILE A 3 -21.35 14.61 14.89
CA ILE A 3 -20.63 13.77 13.92
C ILE A 3 -20.21 12.49 14.66
N SER A 4 -20.70 11.33 14.19
CA SER A 4 -20.44 10.03 14.80
C SER A 4 -18.95 9.73 14.87
N GLN A 5 -18.51 8.90 15.83
CA GLN A 5 -17.10 8.53 15.92
C GLN A 5 -16.60 7.80 14.66
N GLU A 6 -17.48 7.06 13.97
CA GLU A 6 -17.18 6.46 12.67
C GLU A 6 -16.92 7.54 11.62
N ALA A 7 -17.75 8.58 11.55
CA ALA A 7 -17.55 9.70 10.63
C ALA A 7 -16.29 10.51 10.98
N ARG A 8 -15.93 10.64 12.26
CA ARG A 8 -14.64 11.23 12.69
C ARG A 8 -13.46 10.35 12.27
N ARG A 9 -13.53 9.02 12.44
CA ARG A 9 -12.53 8.07 11.93
C ARG A 9 -12.42 8.17 10.40
N PHE A 10 -13.55 8.20 9.70
CA PHE A 10 -13.64 8.37 8.25
C PHE A 10 -13.06 9.72 7.75
N ALA A 11 -13.20 10.78 8.55
CA ALA A 11 -12.65 12.10 8.26
C ALA A 11 -11.15 12.19 8.52
N VAL A 12 -10.62 11.46 9.52
CA VAL A 12 -9.18 11.32 9.77
C VAL A 12 -8.50 10.46 8.69
N THR A 13 -9.22 9.49 8.10
CA THR A 13 -8.74 8.62 7.01
C THR A 13 -8.74 9.30 5.64
N ARG A 14 -8.58 10.63 5.52
CA ARG A 14 -8.54 11.32 4.21
C ARG A 14 -7.34 10.98 3.31
N TYR A 15 -6.61 9.90 3.61
CA TYR A 15 -5.83 9.11 2.65
C TYR A 15 -5.80 7.63 3.10
N PRO A 16 -6.81 6.79 2.78
CA PRO A 16 -6.65 5.36 2.98
C PRO A 16 -5.56 4.89 2.01
N PHE A 17 -4.65 4.03 2.48
CA PHE A 17 -3.64 3.45 1.60
C PHE A 17 -4.32 2.89 0.34
N PRO A 18 -3.79 3.17 -0.86
CA PRO A 18 -4.41 2.68 -2.08
C PRO A 18 -4.43 1.15 -2.08
N PRO A 19 -5.48 0.52 -2.62
CA PRO A 19 -5.64 -0.92 -2.52
C PRO A 19 -4.62 -1.65 -3.38
N PHE A 20 -4.21 -2.81 -2.89
CA PHE A 20 -3.55 -3.82 -3.73
C PHE A 20 -4.61 -4.65 -4.44
N VAL A 21 -4.37 -5.02 -5.69
CA VAL A 21 -5.24 -5.93 -6.44
C VAL A 21 -4.53 -7.27 -6.58
N ILE A 22 -5.20 -8.34 -6.14
CA ILE A 22 -4.73 -9.71 -6.34
C ILE A 22 -5.65 -10.35 -7.37
N LYS A 23 -5.10 -10.71 -8.53
CA LYS A 23 -5.84 -11.35 -9.62
C LYS A 23 -5.51 -12.83 -9.70
N PHE A 24 -6.53 -13.65 -9.80
CA PHE A 24 -6.41 -15.10 -9.97
C PHE A 24 -6.89 -15.52 -11.35
N LYS A 25 -6.37 -16.65 -11.86
CA LYS A 25 -6.84 -17.22 -13.14
C LYS A 25 -8.21 -17.89 -13.02
N GLN A 26 -8.56 -18.33 -11.81
CA GLN A 26 -9.78 -19.06 -11.49
C GLN A 26 -10.58 -18.37 -10.38
N ASP A 27 -11.80 -18.83 -10.17
CA ASP A 27 -12.67 -18.34 -9.11
C ASP A 27 -12.08 -18.70 -7.74
N ILE A 28 -12.19 -17.78 -6.77
CA ILE A 28 -11.61 -17.95 -5.44
C ILE A 28 -12.68 -17.94 -4.33
N ASP A 29 -12.38 -18.61 -3.23
CA ASP A 29 -13.02 -18.31 -1.95
C ASP A 29 -12.30 -17.13 -1.29
N GLU A 30 -13.01 -16.01 -1.15
CA GLU A 30 -12.47 -14.78 -0.59
C GLU A 30 -11.90 -14.99 0.83
N LYS A 31 -12.60 -15.74 1.69
CA LYS A 31 -12.21 -15.91 3.10
C LYS A 31 -10.96 -16.75 3.23
N ASP A 32 -10.87 -17.85 2.47
CA ASP A 32 -9.72 -18.74 2.53
C ASP A 32 -8.48 -18.08 1.94
N VAL A 33 -8.61 -17.35 0.83
CA VAL A 33 -7.51 -16.58 0.25
C VAL A 33 -7.00 -15.51 1.23
N ILE A 34 -7.88 -14.71 1.81
CA ILE A 34 -7.48 -13.68 2.79
C ILE A 34 -6.77 -14.31 3.98
N LYS A 35 -7.33 -15.39 4.53
CA LYS A 35 -6.74 -16.10 5.68
C LYS A 35 -5.33 -16.61 5.35
N ASN A 36 -5.12 -17.20 4.17
CA ASN A 36 -3.81 -17.67 3.74
C ASN A 36 -2.80 -16.53 3.62
N ILE A 37 -3.18 -15.39 3.02
CA ILE A 37 -2.33 -14.20 2.92
C ILE A 37 -1.94 -13.72 4.33
N LEU A 38 -2.91 -13.50 5.21
CA LEU A 38 -2.64 -12.98 6.56
C LEU A 38 -1.77 -13.94 7.38
N ASN A 39 -2.02 -15.24 7.27
CA ASN A 39 -1.22 -16.28 7.94
C ASN A 39 0.22 -16.30 7.43
N HIS A 40 0.45 -16.15 6.12
CA HIS A 40 1.80 -16.08 5.55
C HIS A 40 2.61 -14.93 6.19
N PHE A 41 2.05 -13.72 6.22
CA PHE A 41 2.75 -12.55 6.79
C PHE A 41 2.99 -12.69 8.30
N SER A 42 2.00 -13.21 9.03
CA SER A 42 2.12 -13.46 10.46
C SER A 42 3.15 -14.57 10.78
N ALA A 43 3.16 -15.65 10.02
CA ALA A 43 4.02 -16.81 10.27
C ALA A 43 5.49 -16.53 9.89
N ILE A 44 5.72 -15.98 8.70
CA ILE A 44 7.07 -15.82 8.12
C ILE A 44 7.72 -14.53 8.59
N TYR A 45 7.00 -13.39 8.53
CA TYR A 45 7.58 -12.08 8.83
C TYR A 45 7.26 -11.57 10.23
N LYS A 46 6.44 -12.30 11.01
CA LYS A 46 5.95 -11.87 12.33
C LYS A 46 5.23 -10.53 12.30
N VAL A 47 4.63 -10.18 11.15
CA VAL A 47 3.87 -8.94 10.97
C VAL A 47 2.39 -9.25 10.99
N LYS A 48 1.65 -8.56 11.87
CA LYS A 48 0.19 -8.60 11.88
C LYS A 48 -0.35 -7.56 10.91
N ILE A 49 -0.74 -8.03 9.72
CA ILE A 49 -1.39 -7.18 8.72
C ILE A 49 -2.78 -6.75 9.21
N VAL A 50 -3.07 -5.46 9.14
CA VAL A 50 -4.37 -4.88 9.53
C VAL A 50 -5.08 -4.39 8.27
N LEU A 51 -6.22 -5.00 7.98
CA LEU A 51 -7.03 -4.67 6.80
C LEU A 51 -8.13 -3.66 7.16
N ALA A 52 -8.31 -2.66 6.32
CA ALA A 52 -9.41 -1.69 6.36
C ALA A 52 -10.65 -2.17 5.59
N GLY A 53 -10.83 -3.50 5.48
CA GLY A 53 -11.90 -4.15 4.73
C GLY A 53 -11.44 -4.65 3.35
N PRO A 54 -11.22 -5.97 3.17
CA PRO A 54 -11.02 -6.55 1.84
C PRO A 54 -12.33 -6.58 1.06
N ARG A 55 -12.24 -6.58 -0.27
CA ARG A 55 -13.42 -6.66 -1.14
C ARG A 55 -13.14 -7.46 -2.40
N LEU A 56 -13.98 -8.45 -2.66
CA LEU A 56 -14.05 -9.11 -3.95
C LEU A 56 -14.70 -8.19 -5.01
N LYS A 57 -13.95 -7.79 -6.04
CA LYS A 57 -14.45 -6.98 -7.16
C LYS A 57 -15.22 -7.84 -8.16
N ASN A 58 -14.73 -9.05 -8.40
CA ASN A 58 -15.39 -10.13 -9.13
C ASN A 58 -14.83 -11.46 -8.61
N LYS A 59 -15.35 -12.61 -9.08
CA LYS A 59 -14.95 -13.94 -8.57
C LYS A 59 -13.44 -14.25 -8.58
N ARG A 60 -12.60 -13.43 -9.23
CA ARG A 60 -11.16 -13.63 -9.42
C ARG A 60 -10.29 -12.43 -9.05
N GLU A 61 -10.89 -11.31 -8.66
CA GLU A 61 -10.17 -10.08 -8.32
C GLU A 61 -10.46 -9.67 -6.89
N LEU A 62 -9.45 -9.76 -6.03
CA LEU A 62 -9.52 -9.37 -4.64
C LEU A 62 -8.83 -8.02 -4.42
N LEU A 63 -9.55 -7.05 -3.87
CA LEU A 63 -9.02 -5.76 -3.44
C LEU A 63 -8.67 -5.82 -1.95
N MET A 64 -7.41 -5.51 -1.64
CA MET A 64 -6.89 -5.51 -0.28
C MET A 64 -6.60 -4.08 0.18
N PHE A 65 -7.44 -3.58 1.08
CA PHE A 65 -7.26 -2.27 1.72
C PHE A 65 -6.58 -2.48 3.07
N VAL A 66 -5.47 -1.79 3.30
CA VAL A 66 -4.72 -1.85 4.56
C VAL A 66 -4.95 -0.59 5.37
N GLU A 67 -4.93 -0.72 6.70
CA GLU A 67 -5.27 0.37 7.61
C GLU A 67 -4.04 1.21 8.00
N ASN A 68 -2.84 0.61 8.00
CA ASN A 68 -1.64 1.24 8.55
C ASN A 68 -0.41 1.14 7.63
N ARG A 69 0.57 2.01 7.92
CA ARG A 69 1.81 2.15 7.15
C ARG A 69 2.64 0.87 7.13
N GLU A 70 2.71 0.16 8.25
CA GLU A 70 3.49 -1.07 8.37
C GLU A 70 2.93 -2.19 7.47
N SER A 71 1.61 -2.37 7.49
CA SER A 71 0.89 -3.31 6.64
C SER A 71 1.09 -2.95 5.17
N PHE A 72 0.99 -1.67 4.82
CA PHE A 72 1.24 -1.21 3.46
C PHE A 72 2.66 -1.50 2.98
N SER A 73 3.67 -1.17 3.79
CA SER A 73 5.08 -1.45 3.46
C SER A 73 5.32 -2.94 3.21
N CYS A 74 4.75 -3.81 4.05
CA CYS A 74 4.88 -5.25 3.88
C CYS A 74 4.15 -5.75 2.63
N PHE A 75 2.96 -5.21 2.35
CA PHE A 75 2.23 -5.53 1.13
C PHE A 75 2.90 -4.95 -0.12
N PHE A 76 3.67 -3.87 -0.03
CA PHE A 76 4.31 -3.24 -1.19
C PHE A 76 5.52 -4.03 -1.69
N ASP A 77 6.30 -4.60 -0.77
CA ASP A 77 7.47 -5.43 -1.04
C ASP A 77 7.06 -6.76 -1.74
N ASP A 78 7.51 -7.02 -2.97
CA ASP A 78 7.11 -8.25 -3.70
C ASP A 78 7.84 -9.50 -3.18
N ASP A 79 9.05 -9.34 -2.65
CA ASP A 79 9.85 -10.46 -2.13
C ASP A 79 9.23 -11.06 -0.87
N LYS A 80 8.32 -10.31 -0.23
CA LYS A 80 7.57 -10.76 0.94
C LYS A 80 6.32 -11.56 0.62
N TRP A 81 5.90 -11.62 -0.65
CA TRP A 81 4.68 -12.33 -1.03
C TRP A 81 4.96 -13.81 -1.29
N PRO A 82 4.01 -14.71 -0.98
CA PRO A 82 4.17 -16.14 -1.26
C PRO A 82 4.14 -16.37 -2.78
N LYS A 83 4.85 -17.37 -3.29
CA LYS A 83 4.80 -17.70 -4.73
C LYS A 83 3.41 -18.11 -5.21
N THR A 84 2.61 -18.71 -4.32
CA THR A 84 1.23 -19.15 -4.56
C THR A 84 0.39 -18.87 -3.32
N ILE A 85 -0.90 -18.61 -3.48
CA ILE A 85 -1.85 -18.47 -2.36
C ILE A 85 -2.86 -19.59 -2.49
N ASP A 86 -2.97 -20.45 -1.47
CA ASP A 86 -3.85 -21.63 -1.50
C ASP A 86 -3.61 -22.54 -2.72
N SER A 87 -2.34 -22.76 -3.06
CA SER A 87 -1.90 -23.47 -4.28
C SER A 87 -2.32 -22.81 -5.60
N LEU A 88 -2.83 -21.58 -5.59
CA LEU A 88 -3.23 -20.82 -6.77
C LEU A 88 -2.13 -19.85 -7.20
N GLU A 89 -1.95 -19.78 -8.52
CA GLU A 89 -1.19 -18.69 -9.15
C GLU A 89 -2.00 -17.40 -9.11
N TYR A 90 -1.29 -16.28 -8.90
CA TYR A 90 -1.90 -14.97 -8.87
C TYR A 90 -0.94 -13.90 -9.42
N GLU A 91 -1.53 -12.78 -9.83
CA GLU A 91 -0.82 -11.55 -10.16
C GLU A 91 -1.15 -10.51 -9.09
N LYS A 92 -0.12 -9.95 -8.47
CA LYS A 92 -0.27 -8.81 -7.55
C LYS A 92 -0.01 -7.53 -8.31
N ILE A 93 -0.99 -6.64 -8.32
CA ILE A 93 -0.89 -5.31 -8.91
C ILE A 93 -0.73 -4.32 -7.76
N ARG A 94 0.39 -3.59 -7.81
CA ARG A 94 0.69 -2.52 -6.88
C ARG A 94 -0.13 -1.27 -7.21
N PRO A 95 -0.43 -0.44 -6.20
CA PRO A 95 -0.87 0.92 -6.43
C PRO A 95 0.10 1.68 -7.35
N SER A 96 -0.44 2.48 -8.26
CA SER A 96 0.36 3.30 -9.19
C SER A 96 1.12 4.44 -8.51
N HIS A 97 0.72 4.81 -7.28
CA HIS A 97 1.32 5.88 -6.51
C HIS A 97 1.47 5.47 -5.06
N LEU A 98 2.55 5.93 -4.43
CA LEU A 98 2.73 5.80 -2.99
C LEU A 98 1.84 6.84 -2.28
N PRO A 99 1.18 6.47 -1.17
CA PRO A 99 0.42 7.43 -0.38
C PRO A 99 1.35 8.51 0.18
N ALA A 100 0.81 9.71 0.36
CA ALA A 100 1.56 10.88 0.84
C ALA A 100 2.29 10.65 2.18
N GLN A 101 1.83 9.69 2.98
CA GLN A 101 2.47 9.27 4.24
C GLN A 101 3.87 8.64 4.05
N PHE A 102 4.22 8.23 2.82
CA PHE A 102 5.56 7.79 2.42
C PHE A 102 6.36 8.87 1.70
N SER A 103 5.81 10.07 1.57
CA SER A 103 6.45 11.21 0.90
C SER A 103 7.01 12.18 1.93
N ILE A 104 8.21 12.69 1.66
CA ILE A 104 8.77 13.82 2.41
C ILE A 104 8.34 15.10 1.70
N ILE A 105 7.65 15.98 2.42
CA ILE A 105 7.27 17.31 1.90
C ILE A 105 8.33 18.32 2.33
N LEU A 106 9.12 18.77 1.36
CA LEU A 106 10.06 19.87 1.57
C LEU A 106 9.37 21.20 1.32
N ARG A 107 9.40 22.09 2.32
CA ARG A 107 8.87 23.46 2.24
C ARG A 107 9.99 24.45 1.98
N ASN A 108 9.65 25.62 1.46
CA ASN A 108 10.59 26.73 1.22
C ASN A 108 11.74 26.39 0.27
N VAL A 109 11.53 25.45 -0.67
CA VAL A 109 12.50 25.20 -1.74
C VAL A 109 12.50 26.42 -2.67
N PRO A 110 13.64 27.13 -2.85
CA PRO A 110 13.72 28.31 -3.71
C PRO A 110 13.22 27.99 -5.11
N ILE A 111 12.50 28.93 -5.75
CA ILE A 111 11.88 28.68 -7.05
C ILE A 111 12.91 28.35 -8.12
N GLU A 112 14.07 28.99 -8.02
CA GLU A 112 15.21 28.86 -8.92
C GLU A 112 15.98 27.54 -8.74
N LYS A 113 15.73 26.78 -7.67
CA LYS A 113 16.48 25.53 -7.44
C LYS A 113 16.04 24.48 -8.46
N ASN A 114 17.00 24.00 -9.24
CA ASN A 114 16.80 22.90 -10.17
C ASN A 114 16.37 21.64 -9.41
N ILE A 115 15.20 21.11 -9.75
CA ILE A 115 14.61 19.94 -9.08
C ILE A 115 15.44 18.68 -9.32
N ASP A 116 16.02 18.51 -10.50
CA ASP A 116 16.87 17.36 -10.82
C ASP A 116 18.16 17.39 -9.99
N SER A 117 18.72 18.58 -9.77
CA SER A 117 19.86 18.74 -8.85
C SER A 117 19.48 18.37 -7.42
N LEU A 118 18.34 18.85 -6.93
CA LEU A 118 17.85 18.51 -5.59
C LEU A 118 17.54 17.01 -5.46
N LEU A 119 16.96 16.40 -6.50
CA LEU A 119 16.70 14.96 -6.55
C LEU A 119 18.01 14.17 -6.45
N ASN A 120 19.06 14.60 -7.17
CA ASN A 120 20.37 13.97 -7.11
C ASN A 120 21.00 14.08 -5.71
N ASP A 121 20.96 15.26 -5.09
CA ASP A 121 21.42 15.46 -3.71
C ASP A 121 20.69 14.51 -2.75
N ILE A 122 19.35 14.47 -2.84
CA ILE A 122 18.52 13.61 -2.00
C ILE A 122 18.81 12.13 -2.25
N LYS A 123 19.03 11.71 -3.50
CA LYS A 123 19.35 10.30 -3.83
C LYS A 123 20.72 9.87 -3.30
N ASN A 124 21.68 10.78 -3.23
CA ASN A 124 23.00 10.49 -2.65
C ASN A 124 22.88 10.21 -1.15
N ASP A 125 22.10 11.01 -0.43
CA ASP A 125 21.91 10.85 1.02
C ASP A 125 20.87 9.76 1.36
N TYR A 126 19.89 9.56 0.48
CA TYR A 126 18.77 8.65 0.65
C TYR A 126 18.50 7.85 -0.64
N PRO A 127 19.27 6.77 -0.89
CA PRO A 127 19.20 5.98 -2.13
C PRO A 127 17.81 5.38 -2.40
N ASN A 128 17.02 5.21 -1.35
CA ASN A 128 15.68 4.63 -1.41
C ASN A 128 14.60 5.63 -1.89
N VAL A 129 14.95 6.89 -2.14
CA VAL A 129 14.02 7.89 -2.67
C VAL A 129 13.84 7.66 -4.17
N ILE A 130 12.62 7.26 -4.54
CA ILE A 130 12.29 6.85 -5.91
C ILE A 130 12.05 8.07 -6.81
N ASN A 131 11.32 9.08 -6.32
CA ASN A 131 10.89 10.25 -7.11
C ASN A 131 10.83 11.53 -6.26
N ALA A 132 10.97 12.68 -6.92
CA ALA A 132 10.59 14.00 -6.40
C ALA A 132 9.86 14.78 -7.49
N PHE A 133 8.90 15.61 -7.08
CA PHE A 133 8.11 16.45 -7.97
C PHE A 133 7.78 17.75 -7.27
N ARG A 134 7.64 18.83 -8.04
CA ARG A 134 7.16 20.11 -7.52
C ARG A 134 5.66 20.04 -7.32
N LEU A 135 5.19 20.46 -6.16
CA LEU A 135 3.79 20.83 -5.98
C LEU A 135 3.65 22.26 -6.52
N SER A 136 2.89 22.42 -7.62
CA SER A 136 2.55 23.72 -8.24
C SER A 136 1.33 24.34 -7.59
#